data_AF-A0A177WMS4-F1
#
_entry.id   AF-A0A177WMS4-F1
#
_cell.length_a   1.000
_cell.length_b   1.000
_cell.length_c   1.000
_cell.angle_alpha   90.00
_cell.angle_beta   90.00
_cell.angle_gamma   90.00
#
_symmetry.space_group_name_H-M   'P 1'
#
loop_
_entity.id
_entity.type
_entity.pdbx_description
1 polymer ?
#
loop_
_entity_poly.entity_id
_entity_poly.type
_entity_poly.pdbx_seq_one_letter_code
_entity_poly.pdbx_strand_id
1 'polypeptide(L)'
;MKVSIDEELAFTEGLAADNPKSYQIWHHRQAIADKDHQPQREIDFINRMLEIDSKNYHAWSYRQHVVSQHKLWKLELKEIDRLLQEDIRNNSAWNQRFFVLSRSSDPFKPEDLDREVQYTLSRINMAIHNESPWNYLRGVIQQLAGKKLCENESAEATAIRLSVEPHNSTHAMAYLVDIYQERKQQSEFIHLCTRLAQLDTVRKLYWQHRIDKANVVECH
;
A
#
# COMPACT_ATOMS: atom_id res chain seq x y z
N MET A 1 36.34 26.72 8.20
CA MET A 1 36.65 25.43 7.56
C MET A 1 35.40 25.02 6.80
N LYS A 2 35.46 24.78 5.47
CA LYS A 2 34.31 24.25 4.74
C LYS A 2 34.35 22.73 4.90
N VAL A 3 33.39 22.18 5.63
CA VAL A 3 33.18 20.72 5.73
C VAL A 3 32.79 20.21 4.34
N SER A 4 33.35 19.07 3.92
CA SER A 4 32.97 18.44 2.65
C SER A 4 31.60 17.79 2.74
N ILE A 5 30.93 17.58 1.60
CA ILE A 5 29.64 16.90 1.55
C ILE A 5 29.76 15.47 2.11
N ASP A 6 30.85 14.76 1.79
CA ASP A 6 31.08 13.39 2.25
C ASP A 6 31.25 13.33 3.79
N GLU A 7 31.99 14.26 4.38
CA GLU A 7 32.15 14.35 5.84
C GLU A 7 30.81 14.63 6.54
N GLU A 8 29.99 15.51 5.97
CA GLU A 8 28.69 15.85 6.52
C GLU A 8 27.68 14.70 6.39
N LEU A 9 27.69 13.98 5.26
CA LEU A 9 26.86 12.78 5.08
C LEU A 9 27.26 11.66 6.03
N ALA A 10 28.56 11.45 6.27
CA ALA A 10 29.04 10.48 7.25
C ALA A 10 28.62 10.86 8.68
N PHE A 11 28.68 12.16 9.02
CA PHE A 11 28.19 12.66 10.30
C PHE A 11 26.70 12.40 10.50
N THR A 12 25.86 12.73 9.50
CA THR A 12 24.41 12.48 9.59
C THR A 12 24.05 10.99 9.65
N GLU A 13 24.84 10.11 9.02
CA GLU A 13 24.64 8.67 9.10
C GLU A 13 24.84 8.14 10.53
N GLY A 14 25.92 8.54 11.20
CA GLY A 14 26.15 8.18 12.61
C GLY A 14 25.02 8.65 13.52
N LEU A 15 24.57 9.90 13.34
CA LEU A 15 23.45 10.45 14.10
C LEU A 15 22.13 9.71 13.85
N ALA A 16 21.86 9.32 12.60
CA ALA A 16 20.65 8.61 12.22
C ALA A 16 20.61 7.19 12.81
N ALA A 17 21.77 6.52 12.92
CA ALA A 17 21.87 5.22 13.57
C ALA A 17 21.50 5.30 15.07
N ASP A 18 21.97 6.34 15.76
CA ASP A 18 21.66 6.57 17.18
C ASP A 18 20.24 7.11 17.41
N ASN A 19 19.72 7.90 16.47
CA ASN A 19 18.46 8.64 16.60
C ASN A 19 17.57 8.50 15.34
N PRO A 20 17.14 7.28 14.97
CA PRO A 20 16.49 6.98 13.69
C PRO A 20 15.12 7.65 13.48
N LYS A 21 14.54 8.22 14.54
CA LYS A 21 13.21 8.88 14.53
C LYS A 21 13.29 10.41 14.65
N SER A 22 14.48 11.00 14.47
CA SER A 22 14.68 12.45 14.52
C SER A 22 14.36 13.10 13.18
N TYR A 23 13.31 13.92 13.12
CA TYR A 23 12.97 14.70 11.93
C TYR A 23 14.12 15.57 11.42
N GLN A 24 14.88 16.17 12.34
CA GLN A 24 15.94 17.12 12.02
C GLN A 24 17.07 16.44 11.25
N ILE A 25 17.45 15.22 11.65
CA ILE A 25 18.52 14.46 11.00
C ILE A 25 18.14 14.11 9.57
N TRP A 26 16.93 13.57 9.36
CA TRP A 26 16.46 13.20 8.02
C TRP A 26 16.30 14.40 7.09
N HIS A 27 15.75 15.51 7.60
CA HIS A 27 15.61 16.74 6.82
C HIS A 27 16.96 17.36 6.45
N HIS A 28 17.91 17.37 7.40
CA HIS A 28 19.26 17.87 7.15
C HIS A 28 19.98 17.02 6.11
N ARG A 29 19.95 15.69 6.26
CA ARG A 29 20.53 14.76 5.28
C ARG A 29 19.95 14.95 3.89
N GLN A 30 18.63 15.10 3.78
CA GLN A 30 17.96 15.36 2.51
C GLN A 30 18.50 16.63 1.82
N ALA A 31 18.63 17.74 2.57
CA ALA A 31 19.13 19.00 2.02
C ALA A 31 20.61 18.94 1.56
N ILE A 32 21.40 18.02 2.11
CA ILE A 32 22.77 17.76 1.69
C ILE A 32 22.80 16.87 0.45
N ALA A 33 22.06 15.76 0.47
CA ALA A 33 22.01 14.78 -0.62
C ALA A 33 21.51 15.38 -1.94
N ASP A 34 20.58 16.34 -1.87
CA ASP A 34 20.09 17.08 -3.05
C ASP A 34 21.20 17.81 -3.82
N LYS A 35 22.36 18.03 -3.19
CA LYS A 35 23.55 18.68 -3.80
C LYS A 35 24.60 17.68 -4.31
N ASP A 36 24.60 16.44 -3.83
CA ASP A 36 25.62 15.42 -4.13
C ASP A 36 25.28 14.63 -5.40
N HIS A 37 24.00 14.55 -5.78
CA HIS A 37 23.49 13.79 -6.94
C HIS A 37 23.93 12.31 -7.02
N GLN A 38 24.21 11.67 -5.88
CA GLN A 38 24.58 10.25 -5.78
C GLN A 38 23.45 9.39 -5.19
N PRO A 39 22.42 9.03 -5.98
CA PRO A 39 21.25 8.32 -5.46
C PRO A 39 21.57 6.96 -4.86
N GLN A 40 22.53 6.21 -5.40
CA GLN A 40 22.84 4.86 -4.94
C GLN A 40 23.30 4.85 -3.47
N ARG A 41 24.14 5.83 -3.11
CA ARG A 41 24.62 6.02 -1.74
C ARG A 41 23.47 6.19 -0.75
N GLU A 42 22.47 6.98 -1.13
CA GLU A 42 21.30 7.23 -0.29
C GLU A 42 20.38 6.01 -0.22
N ILE A 43 20.20 5.28 -1.33
CA ILE A 43 19.47 4.01 -1.32
C ILE A 43 20.14 2.99 -0.39
N ASP A 44 21.48 2.87 -0.44
CA ASP A 44 22.22 1.95 0.42
C ASP A 44 22.09 2.34 1.90
N PHE A 45 22.16 3.63 2.22
CA PHE A 45 21.92 4.14 3.56
C PHE A 45 20.49 3.85 4.04
N ILE A 46 19.48 4.15 3.21
CA ILE A 46 18.08 3.86 3.51
C ILE A 46 17.88 2.37 3.78
N ASN A 47 18.47 1.50 2.96
CA ASN A 47 18.37 0.05 3.13
C ASN A 47 18.91 -0.38 4.50
N ARG A 48 20.08 0.11 4.91
CA ARG A 48 20.62 -0.15 6.26
C ARG A 48 19.67 0.31 7.36
N MET A 49 19.05 1.47 7.21
CA MET A 49 18.08 1.97 8.20
C MET A 49 16.80 1.13 8.26
N LEU A 50 16.34 0.59 7.11
CA LEU A 50 15.18 -0.30 7.02
C LEU A 50 15.48 -1.74 7.48
N GLU A 51 16.73 -2.18 7.43
CA GLU A 51 17.15 -3.45 8.04
C GLU A 51 17.02 -3.38 9.58
N ILE A 52 17.30 -2.23 10.18
CA ILE A 52 17.14 -2.00 11.62
C ILE A 52 15.65 -1.86 11.99
N ASP A 53 14.90 -1.05 11.24
CA ASP A 53 13.46 -0.86 11.42
C ASP A 53 12.75 -0.79 10.06
N SER A 54 12.23 -1.93 9.63
CA SER A 54 11.53 -2.08 8.33
C SER A 54 10.28 -1.19 8.20
N LYS A 55 9.79 -0.63 9.30
CA LYS A 55 8.62 0.24 9.36
C LYS A 55 8.98 1.70 9.66
N ASN A 56 10.28 2.07 9.61
CA ASN A 56 10.71 3.43 9.85
C ASN A 56 10.10 4.40 8.83
N TYR A 57 9.15 5.21 9.29
CA TYR A 57 8.43 6.16 8.46
C TYR A 57 9.36 7.21 7.81
N HIS A 58 10.39 7.67 8.53
CA HIS A 58 11.33 8.65 8.00
C HIS A 58 12.19 8.08 6.88
N ALA A 59 12.65 6.84 7.04
CA ALA A 59 13.43 6.15 6.02
C ALA A 59 12.60 5.96 4.74
N TRP A 60 11.34 5.53 4.86
CA TRP A 60 10.43 5.40 3.72
C TRP A 60 10.11 6.74 3.05
N SER A 61 9.84 7.78 3.84
CA SER A 61 9.61 9.14 3.32
C SER A 61 10.83 9.67 2.57
N TYR A 62 12.03 9.49 3.13
CA TYR A 62 13.27 9.89 2.49
C TYR A 62 13.53 9.09 1.20
N ARG A 63 13.23 7.80 1.20
CA ARG A 63 13.27 6.95 0.01
C ARG A 63 12.37 7.47 -1.12
N GLN A 64 11.13 7.85 -0.79
CA GLN A 64 10.19 8.44 -1.75
C GLN A 64 10.76 9.72 -2.38
N HIS A 65 11.41 10.56 -1.59
CA HIS A 65 12.09 11.75 -2.09
C HIS A 65 13.24 11.39 -3.06
N VAL A 66 14.18 10.54 -2.64
CA VAL A 66 15.33 10.12 -3.47
C VAL A 66 14.86 9.48 -4.78
N VAL A 67 13.89 8.57 -4.72
CA VAL A 67 13.32 7.91 -5.91
C VAL A 67 12.69 8.93 -6.86
N SER A 68 12.00 9.94 -6.33
CA SER A 68 11.34 10.98 -7.13
C SER A 68 12.34 11.92 -7.79
N GLN A 69 13.30 12.45 -7.03
CA GLN A 69 14.29 13.39 -7.53
C GLN A 69 15.13 12.78 -8.65
N HIS A 70 15.49 11.49 -8.51
CA HIS A 70 16.35 10.78 -9.45
C HIS A 70 15.61 9.90 -10.45
N LYS A 71 14.26 9.92 -10.45
CA LYS A 71 13.40 9.14 -11.37
C LYS A 71 13.72 7.64 -11.38
N LEU A 72 13.99 7.05 -10.21
CA LEU A 72 14.43 5.65 -10.05
C LEU A 72 13.27 4.62 -10.09
N TRP A 73 12.13 4.98 -10.69
CA TRP A 73 10.86 4.26 -10.62
C TRP A 73 10.96 2.77 -10.95
N LYS A 74 11.67 2.41 -12.04
CA LYS A 74 11.81 1.02 -12.49
C LYS A 74 12.68 0.18 -11.56
N LEU A 75 13.73 0.77 -10.99
CA LEU A 75 14.58 0.09 -10.01
C LEU A 75 13.82 -0.13 -8.71
N GLU A 76 13.04 0.87 -8.30
CA GLU A 76 12.23 0.79 -7.10
C GLU A 76 11.14 -0.30 -7.20
N LEU A 77 10.47 -0.46 -8.36
CA LEU A 77 9.52 -1.56 -8.56
C LEU A 77 10.16 -2.94 -8.39
N LYS A 78 11.39 -3.14 -8.88
CA LYS A 78 12.12 -4.41 -8.70
C LYS A 78 12.43 -4.68 -7.23
N GLU A 79 12.81 -3.64 -6.50
CA GLU A 79 13.11 -3.76 -5.08
C GLU A 79 11.86 -4.01 -4.24
N ILE A 80 10.74 -3.35 -4.57
CA ILE A 80 9.43 -3.65 -3.98
C ILE A 80 9.06 -5.12 -4.21
N ASP A 81 9.26 -5.63 -5.44
CA ASP A 81 8.97 -7.03 -5.75
C ASP A 81 9.82 -7.98 -4.88
N ARG A 82 11.11 -7.66 -4.65
CA ARG A 82 11.98 -8.41 -3.74
C ARG A 82 11.45 -8.37 -2.30
N LEU A 83 11.13 -7.18 -1.79
CA LEU A 83 10.60 -6.99 -0.43
C LEU A 83 9.28 -7.75 -0.21
N LEU A 84 8.40 -7.79 -1.21
CA LEU A 84 7.13 -8.51 -1.14
C LEU A 84 7.28 -10.02 -1.32
N GLN A 85 8.36 -10.49 -1.96
CA GLN A 85 8.73 -11.90 -1.97
C GLN A 85 9.23 -12.36 -0.60
N GLU A 86 9.95 -11.49 0.12
CA GLU A 86 10.45 -11.76 1.47
C GLU A 86 9.34 -11.68 2.52
N ASP A 87 8.54 -10.62 2.48
CA ASP A 87 7.37 -10.46 3.34
C ASP A 87 6.19 -9.84 2.57
N ILE A 88 5.28 -10.70 2.15
CA ILE A 88 4.05 -10.29 1.48
C ILE A 88 3.14 -9.41 2.34
N ARG A 89 3.30 -9.43 3.68
CA ARG A 89 2.55 -8.61 4.63
C ARG A 89 3.22 -7.26 4.91
N ASN A 90 4.33 -6.95 4.24
CA ASN A 90 5.00 -5.66 4.36
C ASN A 90 4.13 -4.54 3.76
N ASN A 91 3.32 -3.91 4.62
CA ASN A 91 2.43 -2.82 4.23
C ASN A 91 3.17 -1.60 3.67
N SER A 92 4.40 -1.35 4.14
CA SER A 92 5.23 -0.25 3.63
C SER A 92 5.64 -0.50 2.18
N ALA A 93 5.98 -1.74 1.82
CA ALA A 93 6.28 -2.10 0.43
C ALA A 93 5.04 -1.96 -0.49
N TRP A 94 3.85 -2.37 -0.03
CA TRP A 94 2.59 -2.12 -0.76
C TRP A 94 2.29 -0.64 -0.94
N ASN A 95 2.48 0.17 0.12
CA ASN A 95 2.33 1.62 0.04
C ASN A 95 3.35 2.24 -0.94
N GLN A 96 4.60 1.80 -0.89
CA GLN A 96 5.65 2.25 -1.79
C GLN A 96 5.34 1.89 -3.24
N ARG A 97 4.76 0.72 -3.50
CA ARG A 97 4.27 0.36 -4.83
C ARG A 97 3.22 1.33 -5.35
N PHE A 98 2.24 1.67 -4.51
CA PHE A 98 1.20 2.64 -4.87
C PHE A 98 1.80 4.03 -5.11
N PHE A 99 2.75 4.45 -4.27
CA PHE A 99 3.50 5.69 -4.46
C PHE A 99 4.20 5.74 -5.82
N VAL A 100 4.97 4.70 -6.18
CA VAL A 100 5.69 4.67 -7.45
C VAL A 100 4.74 4.77 -8.63
N LEU A 101 3.62 4.05 -8.61
CA LEU A 101 2.66 4.10 -9.72
C LEU A 101 1.88 5.42 -9.79
N SER A 102 1.63 6.07 -8.65
CA SER A 102 0.91 7.35 -8.60
C SER A 102 1.78 8.57 -8.90
N ARG A 103 3.11 8.47 -8.71
CA ARG A 103 4.06 9.57 -8.85
C ARG A 103 5.07 9.40 -9.98
N SER A 104 5.10 8.23 -10.62
CA SER A 104 5.92 7.99 -11.80
C SER A 104 5.73 9.10 -12.84
N SER A 105 6.80 9.42 -13.56
CA SER A 105 6.72 10.33 -14.70
C SER A 105 5.85 9.80 -15.84
N ASP A 106 5.70 8.48 -15.91
CA ASP A 106 4.83 7.82 -16.89
C ASP A 106 3.41 7.75 -16.31
N PRO A 107 2.40 8.33 -16.99
CA PRO A 107 1.01 8.26 -16.54
C PRO A 107 0.54 6.82 -16.41
N PHE A 108 -0.30 6.55 -15.41
CA PHE A 108 -0.93 5.25 -15.22
C PHE A 108 -1.92 4.96 -16.36
N LYS A 109 -1.71 3.87 -17.11
CA LYS A 109 -2.52 3.51 -18.28
C LYS A 109 -3.48 2.36 -17.99
N PRO A 110 -4.51 2.15 -18.84
CA PRO A 110 -5.38 0.98 -18.71
C PRO A 110 -4.62 -0.36 -18.72
N GLU A 111 -3.54 -0.50 -19.48
CA GLU A 111 -2.73 -1.72 -19.51
C GLU A 111 -1.97 -1.94 -18.20
N ASP A 112 -1.64 -0.87 -17.47
CA ASP A 112 -1.05 -0.96 -16.14
C ASP A 112 -2.08 -1.46 -15.12
N LEU A 113 -3.36 -1.07 -15.25
CA LEU A 113 -4.42 -1.59 -14.38
C LEU A 113 -4.50 -3.12 -14.45
N ASP A 114 -4.58 -3.68 -15.65
CA ASP A 114 -4.71 -5.13 -15.82
C ASP A 114 -3.49 -5.86 -15.23
N ARG A 115 -2.28 -5.34 -15.50
CA ARG A 115 -1.03 -5.89 -14.93
C ARG A 115 -1.05 -5.85 -13.40
N GLU A 116 -1.40 -4.71 -12.81
CA GLU A 116 -1.38 -4.54 -11.34
C GLU A 116 -2.50 -5.31 -10.64
N VAL A 117 -3.66 -5.48 -11.29
CA VAL A 117 -4.71 -6.37 -10.79
C VAL A 117 -4.20 -7.81 -10.77
N GLN A 118 -3.68 -8.34 -11.88
CA GLN A 118 -3.17 -9.71 -11.92
C GLN A 118 -2.01 -9.93 -10.95
N TYR A 119 -1.09 -8.96 -10.86
CA TYR A 119 -0.04 -8.95 -9.84
C TYR A 119 -0.66 -9.10 -8.44
N THR A 120 -1.59 -8.23 -8.08
CA THR A 120 -2.18 -8.22 -6.72
C THR A 120 -2.96 -9.49 -6.43
N LEU A 121 -3.77 -9.99 -7.36
CA LEU A 121 -4.53 -11.23 -7.19
C LEU A 121 -3.62 -12.44 -6.97
N SER A 122 -2.49 -12.52 -7.68
CA SER A 122 -1.52 -13.59 -7.44
C SER A 122 -0.95 -13.56 -6.01
N ARG A 123 -0.75 -12.37 -5.43
CA ARG A 123 -0.27 -12.19 -4.05
C ARG A 123 -1.37 -12.46 -3.02
N ILE A 124 -2.60 -12.06 -3.29
CA ILE A 124 -3.77 -12.43 -2.46
C ILE A 124 -3.87 -13.95 -2.34
N ASN A 125 -3.64 -14.68 -3.42
CA ASN A 125 -3.68 -16.15 -3.40
C ASN A 125 -2.58 -16.79 -2.54
N MET A 126 -1.43 -16.13 -2.38
CA MET A 126 -0.36 -16.60 -1.51
C MET A 126 -0.64 -16.31 -0.03
N ALA A 127 -1.41 -15.27 0.29
CA ALA A 127 -1.76 -14.88 1.65
C ALA A 127 -3.19 -14.33 1.73
N ILE A 128 -4.18 -15.22 1.70
CA ILE A 128 -5.62 -14.90 1.60
C ILE A 128 -6.17 -14.06 2.76
N HIS A 129 -5.48 -14.05 3.91
CA HIS A 129 -5.82 -13.29 5.12
C HIS A 129 -4.90 -12.07 5.33
N ASN A 130 -4.25 -11.59 4.27
CA ASN A 130 -3.45 -10.36 4.30
C ASN A 130 -4.29 -9.18 3.81
N GLU A 131 -4.47 -8.16 4.65
CA GLU A 131 -5.27 -6.97 4.32
C GLU A 131 -4.59 -6.06 3.28
N SER A 132 -3.26 -5.93 3.34
CA SER A 132 -2.49 -4.99 2.52
C SER A 132 -2.76 -5.09 1.00
N PRO A 133 -2.73 -6.27 0.35
CA PRO A 133 -3.02 -6.36 -1.07
C PRO A 133 -4.47 -6.01 -1.42
N TRP A 134 -5.45 -6.24 -0.54
CA TRP A 134 -6.84 -5.82 -0.78
C TRP A 134 -6.97 -4.29 -0.75
N ASN A 135 -6.30 -3.64 0.20
CA ASN A 135 -6.27 -2.17 0.28
C ASN A 135 -5.55 -1.56 -0.94
N TYR A 136 -4.45 -2.18 -1.36
CA TYR A 136 -3.74 -1.80 -2.58
C TYR A 136 -4.63 -1.94 -3.82
N LEU A 137 -5.33 -3.06 -3.97
CA LEU A 137 -6.22 -3.33 -5.11
C LEU A 137 -7.29 -2.24 -5.26
N ARG A 138 -7.92 -1.82 -4.15
CA ARG A 138 -8.88 -0.71 -4.15
C ARG A 138 -8.26 0.59 -4.61
N GLY A 139 -7.08 0.92 -4.07
CA GLY A 139 -6.34 2.13 -4.45
C GLY A 139 -6.06 2.16 -5.95
N VAL A 140 -5.55 1.06 -6.51
CA VAL A 140 -5.25 0.98 -7.95
C VAL A 140 -6.50 1.16 -8.80
N ILE A 141 -7.60 0.46 -8.48
CA ILE A 141 -8.83 0.53 -9.28
C ILE A 141 -9.50 1.91 -9.15
N GLN A 142 -9.70 2.40 -7.93
CA GLN A 142 -10.51 3.59 -7.68
C GLN A 142 -9.72 4.88 -7.83
N GLN A 143 -8.47 4.93 -7.34
CA GLN A 143 -7.70 6.19 -7.29
C GLN A 143 -6.80 6.36 -8.50
N LEU A 144 -6.16 5.29 -8.99
CA LEU A 144 -5.26 5.39 -10.15
C LEU A 144 -6.02 5.26 -11.47
N ALA A 145 -6.92 4.27 -11.57
CA ALA A 145 -7.69 4.05 -12.79
C ALA A 145 -9.02 4.84 -12.84
N GLY A 146 -9.48 5.40 -11.72
CA GLY A 146 -10.75 6.13 -11.67
C GLY A 146 -11.99 5.26 -11.94
N LYS A 147 -11.86 3.94 -11.73
CA LYS A 147 -12.89 2.93 -12.01
C LYS A 147 -13.62 2.48 -10.76
N LYS A 148 -14.79 1.88 -10.95
CA LYS A 148 -15.52 1.22 -9.85
C LYS A 148 -14.93 -0.17 -9.59
N LEU A 149 -15.03 -0.66 -8.36
CA LEU A 149 -14.58 -2.01 -8.01
C LEU A 149 -15.39 -3.07 -8.77
N CYS A 150 -16.69 -2.81 -8.97
CA CYS A 150 -17.61 -3.69 -9.67
C CYS A 150 -17.34 -3.86 -11.17
N GLU A 151 -16.42 -3.06 -11.74
CA GLU A 151 -15.99 -3.14 -13.15
C GLU A 151 -14.82 -4.10 -13.35
N ASN A 152 -14.23 -4.67 -12.28
CA ASN A 152 -13.14 -5.64 -12.39
C ASN A 152 -13.61 -7.07 -12.05
N GLU A 153 -14.01 -7.81 -13.09
CA GLU A 153 -14.54 -9.18 -12.98
C GLU A 153 -13.55 -10.14 -12.33
N SER A 154 -12.25 -10.02 -12.63
CA SER A 154 -11.23 -10.93 -12.09
C SER A 154 -11.02 -10.76 -10.57
N ALA A 155 -11.08 -9.51 -10.09
CA ALA A 155 -11.02 -9.20 -8.67
C ALA A 155 -12.27 -9.65 -7.94
N GLU A 156 -13.45 -9.42 -8.53
CA GLU A 156 -14.72 -9.88 -7.98
C GLU A 156 -14.77 -11.42 -7.89
N ALA A 157 -14.44 -12.13 -8.96
CA ALA A 157 -14.42 -13.60 -8.97
C ALA A 157 -13.47 -14.17 -7.91
N THR A 158 -12.31 -13.53 -7.72
CA THR A 158 -11.36 -13.90 -6.67
C THR A 158 -11.96 -13.64 -5.28
N ALA A 159 -12.62 -12.50 -5.06
CA ALA A 159 -13.24 -12.18 -3.79
C ALA A 159 -14.41 -13.14 -3.46
N ILE A 160 -15.26 -13.48 -4.44
CA ILE A 160 -16.33 -14.48 -4.28
C ILE A 160 -15.74 -15.81 -3.82
N ARG A 161 -14.75 -16.34 -4.55
CA ARG A 161 -14.11 -17.61 -4.22
C ARG A 161 -13.49 -17.63 -2.80
N LEU A 162 -12.90 -16.53 -2.36
CA LEU A 162 -12.23 -16.43 -1.06
C LEU A 162 -13.18 -16.07 0.09
N SER A 163 -14.37 -15.54 -0.20
CA SER A 163 -15.38 -15.18 0.79
C SER A 163 -16.17 -16.37 1.34
N VAL A 164 -16.09 -17.53 0.69
CA VAL A 164 -16.83 -18.75 1.07
C VAL A 164 -15.91 -19.77 1.75
N GLU A 165 -16.49 -20.80 2.33
CA GLU A 165 -15.75 -21.93 2.88
C GLU A 165 -14.90 -22.62 1.80
N PRO A 166 -13.71 -23.15 2.15
CA PRO A 166 -13.11 -23.20 3.49
C PRO A 166 -12.36 -21.92 3.91
N HIS A 167 -12.29 -20.90 3.05
CA HIS A 167 -11.38 -19.76 3.22
C HIS A 167 -11.94 -18.71 4.18
N ASN A 168 -13.23 -18.36 4.04
CA ASN A 168 -13.92 -17.36 4.88
C ASN A 168 -13.10 -16.06 5.08
N SER A 169 -12.44 -15.56 4.02
CA SER A 169 -11.63 -14.35 4.12
C SER A 169 -12.51 -13.13 4.37
N THR A 170 -12.37 -12.52 5.55
CA THR A 170 -13.08 -11.29 5.93
C THR A 170 -12.70 -10.12 5.03
N HIS A 171 -11.47 -10.09 4.51
CA HIS A 171 -11.05 -9.06 3.56
C HIS A 171 -11.72 -9.22 2.20
N ALA A 172 -11.88 -10.45 1.71
CA ALA A 172 -12.62 -10.73 0.48
C ALA A 172 -14.11 -10.37 0.63
N MET A 173 -14.73 -10.71 1.76
CA MET A 173 -16.10 -10.31 2.08
C MET A 173 -16.22 -8.78 2.13
N ALA A 174 -15.29 -8.07 2.79
CA ALA A 174 -15.29 -6.62 2.85
C ALA A 174 -15.13 -5.98 1.46
N TYR A 175 -14.37 -6.61 0.55
CA TYR A 175 -14.25 -6.19 -0.85
C TYR A 175 -15.59 -6.30 -1.59
N LEU A 176 -16.29 -7.43 -1.44
CA LEU A 176 -17.62 -7.63 -2.04
C LEU A 176 -18.69 -6.70 -1.48
N VAL A 177 -18.64 -6.37 -0.19
CA VAL A 177 -19.56 -5.39 0.41
C VAL A 177 -19.51 -4.06 -0.34
N ASP A 178 -18.32 -3.59 -0.73
CA ASP A 178 -18.19 -2.34 -1.46
C ASP A 178 -18.67 -2.47 -2.91
N ILE A 179 -18.49 -3.63 -3.56
CA ILE A 179 -19.07 -3.92 -4.88
C ILE A 179 -20.62 -3.90 -4.81
N TYR A 180 -21.20 -4.58 -3.82
CA TYR A 180 -22.65 -4.61 -3.65
C TYR A 180 -23.23 -3.23 -3.31
N GLN A 181 -22.48 -2.40 -2.58
CA GLN A 181 -22.83 -1.01 -2.39
C GLN A 181 -22.80 -0.21 -3.71
N GLU A 182 -21.75 -0.36 -4.53
CA GLU A 182 -21.64 0.29 -5.85
C GLU A 182 -22.78 -0.11 -6.81
N ARG A 183 -23.23 -1.37 -6.73
CA ARG A 183 -24.34 -1.93 -7.51
C ARG A 183 -25.73 -1.74 -6.88
N LYS A 184 -25.81 -1.18 -5.66
CA LYS A 184 -27.06 -1.05 -4.89
C LYS A 184 -27.77 -2.40 -4.65
N GLN A 185 -27.00 -3.48 -4.46
CA GLN A 185 -27.50 -4.82 -4.15
C GLN A 185 -27.68 -4.97 -2.63
N GLN A 186 -28.81 -4.50 -2.12
CA GLN A 186 -29.04 -4.33 -0.69
C GLN A 186 -29.09 -5.66 0.08
N SER A 187 -29.75 -6.68 -0.45
CA SER A 187 -29.84 -8.00 0.17
C SER A 187 -28.47 -8.63 0.41
N GLU A 188 -27.63 -8.65 -0.61
CA GLU A 188 -26.29 -9.22 -0.59
C GLU A 188 -25.35 -8.39 0.30
N PHE A 189 -25.47 -7.06 0.24
CA PHE A 189 -24.77 -6.13 1.12
C PHE A 189 -25.06 -6.40 2.60
N ILE A 190 -26.34 -6.48 2.97
CA ILE A 190 -26.75 -6.73 4.37
C ILE A 190 -26.27 -8.11 4.80
N HIS A 191 -26.47 -9.13 3.96
CA HIS A 191 -26.05 -10.49 4.25
C HIS A 191 -24.55 -10.59 4.58
N LEU A 192 -23.68 -10.00 3.74
CA LEU A 192 -22.24 -10.01 3.99
C LEU A 192 -21.85 -9.17 5.20
N CYS A 193 -22.44 -7.99 5.40
CA CYS A 193 -22.19 -7.18 6.60
C CYS A 193 -22.56 -7.96 7.88
N THR A 194 -23.68 -8.70 7.88
CA THR A 194 -24.07 -9.54 9.03
C THR A 194 -23.06 -10.65 9.29
N ARG A 195 -22.58 -11.34 8.24
CA ARG A 195 -21.52 -12.36 8.41
C ARG A 195 -20.22 -11.73 8.93
N LEU A 196 -19.82 -10.58 8.41
CA LEU A 196 -18.65 -9.84 8.86
C LEU A 196 -18.76 -9.37 10.32
N ALA A 197 -19.94 -8.98 10.78
CA ALA A 197 -20.18 -8.63 12.19
C ALA A 197 -19.96 -9.83 13.15
N GLN A 198 -20.06 -11.06 12.65
CA GLN A 198 -19.80 -12.29 13.41
C GLN A 198 -18.32 -12.69 13.35
N LEU A 199 -17.66 -12.52 12.19
CA LEU A 199 -16.29 -12.99 11.94
C LEU A 199 -15.20 -11.95 12.26
N ASP A 200 -15.45 -10.67 11.99
CA ASP A 200 -14.57 -9.53 12.31
C ASP A 200 -15.11 -8.80 13.56
N THR A 201 -14.97 -9.46 14.71
CA THR A 201 -15.54 -9.00 15.98
C THR A 201 -14.99 -7.65 16.43
N VAL A 202 -13.74 -7.31 16.07
CA VAL A 202 -13.13 -6.01 16.33
C VAL A 202 -13.88 -4.89 15.60
N ARG A 203 -14.32 -5.14 14.35
CA ARG A 203 -15.10 -4.18 13.54
C ARG A 203 -16.61 -4.44 13.57
N LYS A 204 -17.13 -5.23 14.52
CA LYS A 204 -18.56 -5.56 14.63
C LYS A 204 -19.46 -4.33 14.57
N LEU A 205 -19.16 -3.30 15.37
CA LEU A 205 -19.97 -2.07 15.41
C LEU A 205 -19.93 -1.29 14.10
N TYR A 206 -18.80 -1.35 13.39
CA TYR A 206 -18.67 -0.75 12.06
C TYR A 206 -19.59 -1.45 11.04
N TRP A 207 -19.62 -2.79 11.04
CA TRP A 207 -20.51 -3.55 10.15
C TRP A 207 -21.98 -3.34 10.50
N GLN A 208 -22.34 -3.28 11.79
CA GLN A 208 -23.70 -2.97 12.21
C GLN A 208 -24.13 -1.56 11.77
N HIS A 209 -23.25 -0.56 11.96
CA HIS A 209 -23.51 0.81 11.52
C HIS A 209 -23.76 0.90 10.00
N ARG A 210 -23.03 0.13 9.19
CA ARG A 210 -23.25 0.06 7.73
C ARG A 210 -24.61 -0.52 7.37
N ILE A 211 -25.08 -1.54 8.09
CA ILE A 211 -26.43 -2.13 7.91
C ILE A 211 -27.50 -1.09 8.25
N ASP A 212 -27.38 -0.45 9.41
CA ASP A 212 -28.37 0.52 9.89
C ASP A 212 -28.51 1.69 8.89
N LYS A 213 -27.38 2.18 8.37
CA LYS A 213 -27.36 3.23 7.36
C LYS A 213 -28.03 2.82 6.05
N ALA A 214 -27.89 1.57 5.62
CA ALA A 214 -28.54 1.07 4.40
C ALA A 214 -30.06 0.99 4.54
N ASN A 215 -30.56 0.56 5.70
CA ASN A 215 -32.00 0.45 5.96
C ASN A 215 -32.71 1.82 6.04
N VAL A 216 -32.03 2.86 6.54
CA VAL A 216 -32.60 4.23 6.60
C VAL A 216 -32.83 4.82 5.20
N VAL A 217 -32.04 4.42 4.20
CA VAL A 217 -32.18 4.92 2.82
C VAL A 217 -33.42 4.36 2.11
N GLU A 218 -34.01 3.26 2.58
CA GLU A 218 -35.27 2.71 2.02
C GLU A 218 -36.53 3.39 2.56
N CYS A 219 -36.44 4.17 3.65
CA CYS A 219 -37.60 4.83 4.27
C CYS A 219 -37.90 6.24 3.72
N HIS A 220 -37.18 6.68 2.68
CA HIS A 220 -37.34 7.98 2.01
C HIS A 220 -37.43 7.79 0.50
#